data_AF-A0A7W0P1Y5-F1
#
_entry.id   AF-A0A7W0P1Y5-F1
#
_cell.length_a   1.000
_cell.length_b   1.000
_cell.length_c   1.000
_cell.angle_alpha   90.00
_cell.angle_beta   90.00
_cell.angle_gamma   90.00
#
_symmetry.space_group_name_H-M   'P 1'
#
loop_
_entity.id
_entity.type
_entity.pdbx_description
1 polymer ?
#
loop_
_entity_poly.entity_id
_entity_poly.type
_entity_poly.pdbx_seq_one_letter_code
_entity_poly.pdbx_strand_id
1 'polypeptide(L)'
;MTRYRDLGLRVGLLQPGPLNAITDVDGVTVGMTTLIEGEGPLDVGKGPIRTGVTAIVPHEGIGEEPLFAGCHTLNGNGEMTGLEWLPESGCLTTPVAITNTHSVGVVRDALVSYELRGRKRGPAFWSLPVVGETYDGALNDINGMHV
;
A
#
# COMPACT_ATOMS: atom_id res chain seq x y z
N MET A 1 1.57 -1.28 -22.51
CA MET A 1 1.37 -2.60 -21.88
C MET A 1 -0.05 -3.04 -22.18
N THR A 2 -0.24 -4.26 -22.68
CA THR A 2 -1.58 -4.78 -23.05
C THR A 2 -2.38 -5.14 -21.80
N ARG A 3 -3.65 -4.73 -21.74
CA ARG A 3 -4.58 -5.01 -20.63
C ARG A 3 -5.61 -6.06 -21.04
N TYR A 4 -6.32 -6.61 -20.06
CA TYR A 4 -7.31 -7.68 -20.27
C TYR A 4 -8.35 -7.37 -21.37
N ARG A 5 -8.88 -6.14 -21.42
CA ARG A 5 -9.86 -5.72 -22.43
C ARG A 5 -9.26 -5.50 -23.83
N ASP A 6 -7.96 -5.21 -23.93
CA ASP A 6 -7.25 -5.08 -25.20
C ASP A 6 -7.15 -6.44 -25.91
N LEU A 7 -7.29 -7.55 -25.16
CA LEU A 7 -7.37 -8.91 -25.67
C LEU A 7 -8.81 -9.29 -26.10
N GLY A 8 -9.76 -8.36 -26.09
CA GLY A 8 -11.17 -8.60 -26.41
C GLY A 8 -11.97 -9.27 -25.29
N LEU A 9 -11.37 -9.50 -24.13
CA LEU A 9 -12.02 -10.16 -22.99
C LEU A 9 -12.78 -9.16 -22.11
N ARG A 10 -13.94 -9.56 -21.57
CA ARG A 10 -14.80 -8.69 -20.73
C ARG A 10 -15.22 -9.42 -19.46
N VAL A 11 -15.12 -8.72 -18.33
CA VAL A 11 -15.63 -9.14 -17.01
C VAL A 11 -16.67 -8.13 -16.55
N GLY A 12 -17.81 -8.63 -16.05
CA GLY A 12 -18.92 -7.81 -15.58
C GLY A 12 -19.75 -7.18 -16.70
N LEU A 13 -20.79 -6.43 -16.30
CA LEU A 13 -21.74 -5.78 -17.22
C LEU A 13 -21.49 -4.28 -17.41
N LEU A 14 -20.69 -3.65 -16.55
CA LEU A 14 -20.48 -2.21 -16.55
C LEU A 14 -19.29 -1.78 -17.43
N GLN A 15 -19.36 -0.54 -17.92
CA GLN A 15 -18.27 0.12 -18.62
C GLN A 15 -17.30 0.74 -17.59
N PRO A 16 -15.98 0.50 -17.70
CA PRO A 16 -15.01 1.13 -16.82
C PRO A 16 -14.86 2.63 -17.11
N GLY A 17 -14.25 3.36 -16.17
CA GLY A 17 -13.79 4.73 -16.41
C GLY A 17 -12.73 4.81 -17.52
N PRO A 18 -12.37 6.04 -17.93
CA PRO A 18 -11.46 6.27 -19.06
C PRO A 18 -10.06 5.68 -18.87
N LEU A 19 -9.53 5.71 -17.65
CA LEU A 19 -8.25 5.09 -17.31
C LEU A 19 -8.42 3.61 -16.96
N ASN A 20 -9.64 3.16 -16.69
CA ASN A 20 -9.99 1.85 -16.17
C ASN A 20 -9.11 1.52 -14.95
N ALA A 21 -8.90 2.48 -14.06
CA ALA A 21 -7.97 2.38 -12.93
C ALA A 21 -8.59 3.02 -11.69
N ILE A 22 -8.02 2.78 -10.50
CA ILE A 22 -8.51 3.38 -9.26
C ILE A 22 -8.47 4.92 -9.29
N THR A 23 -7.53 5.49 -10.06
CA THR A 23 -7.38 6.94 -10.28
C THR A 23 -8.45 7.54 -11.21
N ASP A 24 -9.41 6.75 -11.71
CA ASP A 24 -10.65 7.30 -12.28
C ASP A 24 -11.55 7.93 -11.20
N VAL A 25 -11.28 7.66 -9.91
CA VAL A 25 -11.89 8.38 -8.80
C VAL A 25 -11.09 9.66 -8.55
N ASP A 26 -11.74 10.81 -8.74
CA ASP A 26 -11.11 12.14 -8.58
C ASP A 26 -10.41 12.28 -7.22
N GLY A 27 -9.19 12.83 -7.24
CA GLY A 27 -8.36 13.04 -6.05
C GLY A 27 -7.47 11.84 -5.67
N VAL A 28 -7.82 10.62 -6.11
CA VAL A 28 -7.01 9.44 -5.81
C VAL A 28 -5.72 9.47 -6.62
N THR A 29 -4.58 9.32 -5.95
CA THR A 29 -3.26 9.18 -6.58
C THR A 29 -2.56 7.92 -6.12
N VAL A 30 -1.69 7.36 -6.97
CA VAL A 30 -0.92 6.14 -6.70
C VAL A 30 0.54 6.38 -7.02
N GLY A 31 1.42 6.09 -6.07
CA GLY A 31 2.87 6.13 -6.20
C GLY A 31 3.48 4.74 -6.03
N MET A 32 4.55 4.45 -6.77
CA MET A 32 5.24 3.16 -6.72
C MET A 32 6.75 3.36 -6.66
N THR A 33 7.40 2.62 -5.77
CA THR A 33 8.86 2.40 -5.78
C THR A 33 9.10 0.92 -6.03
N THR A 34 9.85 0.60 -7.08
CA THR A 34 10.20 -0.77 -7.46
C THR A 34 11.70 -0.99 -7.27
N LEU A 35 12.07 -2.01 -6.49
CA LEU A 35 13.44 -2.37 -6.17
C LEU A 35 13.80 -3.67 -6.89
N ILE A 36 14.68 -3.55 -7.88
CA ILE A 36 15.16 -4.67 -8.69
C ILE A 36 16.69 -4.59 -8.76
N GLU A 37 17.36 -5.50 -8.06
CA GLU A 37 18.84 -5.56 -8.03
C GLU A 37 19.31 -7.02 -7.86
N GLY A 38 20.49 -7.33 -8.40
CA GLY A 38 21.08 -8.66 -8.30
C GLY A 38 20.36 -9.74 -9.12
N GLU A 39 21.05 -10.85 -9.33
CA GLU A 39 20.59 -12.02 -10.09
C GLU A 39 21.21 -13.29 -9.51
N GLY A 40 20.68 -14.46 -9.90
CA GLY A 40 21.23 -15.75 -9.52
C GLY A 40 20.65 -16.32 -8.21
N PRO A 41 21.37 -17.22 -7.54
CA PRO A 41 20.88 -17.87 -6.33
C PRO A 41 20.72 -16.88 -5.18
N LEU A 42 19.77 -17.14 -4.29
CA LEU A 42 19.51 -16.35 -3.08
C LEU A 42 20.75 -16.32 -2.15
N ASP A 43 21.18 -15.11 -1.80
CA ASP A 43 22.10 -14.80 -0.70
C ASP A 43 21.38 -13.82 0.25
N VAL A 44 21.01 -14.31 1.43
CA VAL A 44 20.16 -13.58 2.37
C VAL A 44 20.86 -12.31 2.86
N GLY A 45 20.16 -11.18 2.75
CA GLY A 45 20.69 -9.85 3.04
C GLY A 45 21.39 -9.20 1.84
N LYS A 46 21.44 -9.86 0.67
CA LYS A 46 22.10 -9.32 -0.54
C LYS A 46 21.24 -9.39 -1.79
N GLY A 47 20.37 -10.39 -1.92
CA GLY A 47 19.47 -10.51 -3.07
C GLY A 47 19.41 -11.91 -3.68
N PRO A 48 18.77 -12.06 -4.85
CA PRO A 48 18.22 -10.98 -5.69
C PRO A 48 17.08 -10.22 -5.01
N ILE A 49 17.04 -8.90 -5.22
CA ILE A 49 16.03 -7.99 -4.67
C ILE A 49 14.93 -7.82 -5.70
N ARG A 50 13.68 -8.15 -5.36
CA ARG A 50 12.50 -8.06 -6.24
C ARG A 50 11.27 -7.63 -5.44
N THR A 51 11.37 -6.49 -4.78
CA THR A 51 10.35 -5.96 -3.86
C THR A 51 9.98 -4.51 -4.24
N GLY A 52 9.12 -3.88 -3.46
CA GLY A 52 8.79 -2.47 -3.61
C GLY A 52 7.72 -2.03 -2.64
N VAL A 53 7.28 -0.79 -2.81
CA VAL A 53 6.14 -0.22 -2.08
C VAL A 53 5.20 0.45 -3.07
N THR A 54 3.91 0.21 -2.92
CA THR A 54 2.86 0.99 -3.57
C THR A 54 2.14 1.81 -2.50
N ALA A 55 2.00 3.11 -2.71
CA ALA A 55 1.23 4.00 -1.85
C ALA A 55 0.01 4.53 -2.61
N ILE A 56 -1.16 4.47 -1.98
CA ILE A 56 -2.43 4.98 -2.48
C ILE A 56 -2.83 6.12 -1.57
N VAL A 57 -2.91 7.33 -2.12
CA VAL A 57 -3.34 8.53 -1.41
C VAL A 57 -4.77 8.82 -1.87
N PRO A 58 -5.78 8.65 -1.00
CA PRO A 58 -7.17 8.86 -1.40
C PRO A 58 -7.46 10.28 -1.87
N HIS A 59 -6.83 11.26 -1.24
CA HIS A 59 -6.85 12.67 -1.62
C HIS A 59 -5.74 13.46 -0.87
N GLU A 60 -5.45 14.68 -1.31
CA GLU A 60 -4.53 15.57 -0.60
C GLU A 60 -5.10 16.00 0.75
N GLY A 61 -4.37 15.79 1.84
CA GLY A 61 -4.81 16.21 3.17
C GLY A 61 -5.55 15.14 3.99
N ILE A 62 -5.49 13.86 3.59
CA ILE A 62 -6.12 12.72 4.32
C ILE A 62 -5.86 12.67 5.84
N GLY A 63 -4.73 13.22 6.31
CA GLY A 63 -4.38 13.30 7.73
C GLY A 63 -5.10 14.40 8.52
N GLU A 64 -5.74 15.36 7.86
CA GLU A 64 -6.56 16.44 8.43
C GLU A 64 -8.05 16.26 8.09
N GLU A 65 -8.35 15.64 6.95
CA GLU A 65 -9.70 15.38 6.44
C GLU A 65 -9.88 13.86 6.19
N PRO A 66 -10.23 13.09 7.24
CA PRO A 66 -10.44 11.65 7.13
C PRO A 66 -11.60 11.27 6.21
N LEU A 67 -11.52 10.09 5.60
CA LEU A 67 -12.59 9.54 4.77
C LEU A 67 -13.24 8.34 5.45
N PHE A 68 -14.53 8.10 5.19
CA PHE A 68 -15.17 6.86 5.64
C PHE A 68 -14.53 5.64 4.98
N ALA A 69 -14.27 4.60 5.77
CA ALA A 69 -13.65 3.38 5.30
C ALA A 69 -14.15 2.14 6.05
N GLY A 70 -14.01 0.98 5.40
CA GLY A 70 -14.29 -0.32 5.97
C GLY A 70 -13.32 -1.38 5.42
N CYS A 71 -13.13 -2.47 6.16
CA CYS A 71 -12.31 -3.60 5.75
C CYS A 71 -13.04 -4.92 5.96
N HIS A 72 -12.60 -5.96 5.27
CA HIS A 72 -13.12 -7.31 5.41
C HIS A 72 -12.00 -8.34 5.27
N THR A 73 -11.97 -9.30 6.17
CA THR A 73 -11.01 -10.41 6.16
C THR A 73 -11.67 -11.66 5.60
N LEU A 74 -11.29 -12.05 4.38
CA LEU A 74 -11.71 -13.33 3.79
C LEU A 74 -10.98 -14.51 4.44
N ASN A 75 -9.65 -14.44 4.49
CA ASN A 75 -8.76 -15.35 5.20
C ASN A 75 -7.63 -14.53 5.83
N GLY A 76 -7.36 -14.74 7.12
CA GLY A 76 -6.44 -13.91 7.90
C GLY A 76 -4.98 -14.37 7.88
N ASN A 77 -4.55 -15.21 6.92
CA ASN A 77 -3.15 -15.60 6.79
C ASN A 77 -2.34 -14.51 6.07
N GLY A 78 -2.17 -13.37 6.74
CA GLY A 78 -1.43 -12.21 6.28
C GLY A 78 -1.38 -11.13 7.38
N GLU A 79 -0.74 -10.01 7.07
CA GLU A 79 -0.61 -8.88 7.99
C GLU A 79 -1.21 -7.60 7.38
N MET A 80 -1.90 -6.82 8.19
CA MET A 80 -2.41 -5.51 7.78
C MET A 80 -2.55 -4.60 9.00
N THR A 81 -1.74 -3.55 9.07
CA THR A 81 -1.85 -2.59 10.17
C THR A 81 -3.13 -1.76 10.04
N GLY A 82 -3.63 -1.25 11.17
CA GLY A 82 -4.84 -0.41 11.19
C GLY A 82 -6.16 -1.19 11.18
N LEU A 83 -6.14 -2.52 11.12
CA LEU A 83 -7.35 -3.36 11.14
C LEU A 83 -8.22 -3.21 12.39
N GLU A 84 -7.66 -2.77 13.52
CA GLU A 84 -8.44 -2.50 14.73
C GLU A 84 -9.04 -1.09 14.72
N TRP A 85 -8.27 -0.10 14.24
CA TRP A 85 -8.70 1.30 14.26
C TRP A 85 -9.72 1.64 13.18
N LEU A 86 -9.57 1.04 12.00
CA LEU A 86 -10.41 1.35 10.84
C LEU A 86 -11.88 0.95 11.06
N PRO A 87 -12.21 -0.24 11.61
CA PRO A 87 -13.58 -0.58 11.99
C PRO A 87 -14.11 0.21 13.19
N GLU A 88 -13.26 0.48 14.19
CA GLU A 88 -13.66 1.22 15.41
C GLU A 88 -14.03 2.67 15.09
N SER A 89 -13.19 3.36 14.30
CA SER A 89 -13.41 4.76 13.92
C SER A 89 -14.32 4.94 12.71
N GLY A 90 -14.45 3.90 11.87
CA GLY A 90 -15.07 4.00 10.54
C GLY A 90 -14.32 4.91 9.58
N CYS A 91 -13.07 5.30 9.90
CA CYS A 91 -12.34 6.34 9.19
C CYS A 91 -10.95 5.87 8.73
N LEU A 92 -10.59 6.21 7.50
CA LEU A 92 -9.22 6.20 6.99
C LEU A 92 -8.61 7.60 7.17
N THR A 93 -7.51 7.66 7.91
CA THR A 93 -6.82 8.91 8.28
C THR A 93 -5.43 9.03 7.67
N THR A 94 -5.00 8.05 6.87
CA THR A 94 -3.64 7.97 6.33
C THR A 94 -3.68 7.49 4.88
N PRO A 95 -2.61 7.68 4.09
CA PRO A 95 -2.43 6.90 2.86
C PRO A 95 -2.43 5.40 3.16
N VAL A 96 -2.87 4.59 2.20
CA VAL A 96 -2.76 3.13 2.27
C VAL A 96 -1.46 2.71 1.58
N ALA A 97 -0.64 1.89 2.22
CA ALA A 97 0.55 1.32 1.60
C ALA A 97 0.47 -0.19 1.45
N ILE A 98 1.12 -0.72 0.42
CA ILE A 98 1.23 -2.14 0.12
C ILE A 98 2.70 -2.46 -0.13
N THR A 99 3.22 -3.49 0.55
CA THR A 99 4.63 -3.93 0.48
C THR A 99 4.73 -5.46 0.62
N ASN A 100 5.93 -6.00 0.85
CA ASN A 100 6.12 -7.42 1.18
C ASN A 100 5.87 -7.71 2.67
N THR A 101 5.66 -8.99 3.00
CA THR A 101 5.33 -9.48 4.36
C THR A 101 6.29 -8.97 5.45
N HIS A 102 7.60 -8.99 5.19
CA HIS A 102 8.61 -8.64 6.20
C HIS A 102 8.90 -7.13 6.27
N SER A 103 8.30 -6.33 5.39
CA SER A 103 8.51 -4.88 5.30
C SER A 103 7.32 -4.05 5.79
N VAL A 104 6.26 -4.67 6.33
CA VAL A 104 5.09 -3.95 6.89
C VAL A 104 5.51 -2.92 7.94
N GLY A 105 6.40 -3.31 8.87
CA GLY A 105 6.83 -2.44 9.97
C GLY A 105 7.53 -1.16 9.51
N VAL A 106 8.52 -1.28 8.62
CA VAL A 106 9.28 -0.12 8.12
C VAL A 106 8.39 0.82 7.29
N VAL A 107 7.48 0.28 6.48
CA VAL A 107 6.54 1.08 5.70
C VAL A 107 5.52 1.79 6.60
N ARG A 108 5.04 1.13 7.66
CA ARG A 108 4.17 1.76 8.67
C ARG A 108 4.87 2.94 9.33
N ASP A 109 6.13 2.78 9.75
CA ASP A 109 6.91 3.85 10.38
C ASP A 109 7.24 5.00 9.41
N ALA A 110 7.44 4.68 8.13
CA ALA A 110 7.62 5.68 7.08
C ALA A 110 6.35 6.52 6.87
N LEU A 111 5.15 5.92 6.92
CA LEU A 111 3.88 6.67 6.84
C LEU A 111 3.67 7.59 8.05
N VAL A 112 3.97 7.12 9.27
CA VAL A 112 3.95 7.98 10.47
C VAL A 112 4.89 9.17 10.28
N SER A 113 6.10 8.92 9.77
CA SER A 113 7.09 9.96 9.49
C SER A 113 6.63 10.93 8.39
N TYR A 114 5.91 10.44 7.38
CA TYR A 114 5.33 11.26 6.31
C TYR A 114 4.27 12.23 6.86
N GLU A 115 3.34 11.76 7.68
CA GLU A 115 2.31 12.60 8.28
C GLU A 115 2.87 13.66 9.24
N LEU A 116 3.88 13.29 10.03
CA LEU A 116 4.58 14.21 10.93
C LEU A 116 5.17 15.42 10.19
N ARG A 117 5.65 15.24 8.94
CA ARG A 117 6.20 16.34 8.13
C ARG A 117 5.11 17.26 7.56
N GLY A 118 3.91 16.73 7.33
CA GLY A 118 2.81 17.48 6.73
C GLY A 118 1.97 18.30 7.72
N ARG A 119 1.98 17.96 9.01
CA ARG A 119 1.12 18.60 10.01
C ARG A 119 1.64 19.94 10.53
N LYS A 120 0.71 20.87 10.80
CA LYS A 120 0.96 22.03 11.65
C LYS A 120 1.04 21.58 13.12
N ARG A 121 2.09 22.01 13.84
CA ARG A 121 2.41 21.59 15.22
C ARG A 121 1.19 21.65 16.17
N GLY A 122 0.90 20.54 16.85
CA GLY A 122 -0.06 20.44 17.96
C GLY A 122 0.50 19.57 19.09
N PRO A 123 -0.04 19.65 20.32
CA PRO A 123 0.65 19.15 21.52
C PRO A 123 0.67 17.62 21.69
N ALA A 124 -0.11 16.86 20.92
CA ALA A 124 -0.05 15.39 20.89
C ALA A 124 -0.36 14.86 19.49
N PHE A 125 0.55 14.04 18.93
CA PHE A 125 0.39 13.39 17.64
C PHE A 125 0.42 11.87 17.83
N TRP A 126 -0.54 11.19 17.21
CA TRP A 126 -0.55 9.75 17.05
C TRP A 126 -1.11 9.42 15.66
N SER A 127 -0.70 8.26 15.12
CA SER A 127 -1.17 7.75 13.84
C SER A 127 -1.20 6.22 13.87
N LEU A 128 -2.23 5.65 13.24
CA LEU A 128 -2.42 4.22 13.03
C LEU A 128 -2.54 3.95 11.52
N PRO A 129 -1.42 3.94 10.78
CA PRO A 129 -1.45 3.79 9.33
C PRO A 129 -1.98 2.43 8.88
N VAL A 130 -2.48 2.40 7.65
CA VAL A 130 -2.93 1.18 6.98
C VAL A 130 -1.85 0.69 6.02
N VAL A 131 -1.20 -0.42 6.37
CA VAL A 131 -0.18 -1.06 5.55
C VAL A 131 -0.54 -2.53 5.40
N GLY A 132 -0.84 -2.96 4.17
CA GLY A 132 -1.07 -4.37 3.84
C GLY A 132 0.14 -4.97 3.13
N GLU A 133 0.15 -6.29 3.00
CA GLU A 133 1.26 -7.01 2.37
C GLU A 133 0.84 -8.21 1.52
N THR A 134 1.79 -8.68 0.73
CA THR A 134 1.79 -10.05 0.18
C THR A 134 3.20 -10.65 0.22
N TYR A 135 3.29 -11.97 0.19
CA TYR A 135 4.58 -12.68 0.22
C TYR A 135 5.26 -12.70 -1.15
N ASP A 136 6.46 -12.10 -1.26
CA ASP A 136 7.28 -12.07 -2.48
C ASP A 136 8.54 -12.97 -2.42
N GLY A 137 8.71 -13.74 -1.35
CA GLY A 137 9.93 -14.52 -1.09
C GLY A 137 10.25 -15.65 -2.08
N ALA A 138 9.36 -15.92 -3.04
CA ALA A 138 9.65 -16.80 -4.16
C ALA A 138 10.62 -16.17 -5.19
N LEU A 139 10.63 -14.84 -5.29
CA LEU A 139 11.46 -14.09 -6.25
C LEU A 139 12.40 -13.08 -5.57
N ASN A 140 12.08 -12.68 -4.34
CA ASN A 140 12.77 -11.68 -3.58
C ASN A 140 13.53 -12.32 -2.40
N ASP A 141 14.69 -11.74 -2.06
CA ASP A 141 15.31 -11.92 -0.76
C ASP A 141 14.50 -11.21 0.33
N ILE A 142 13.35 -11.78 0.69
CA ILE A 142 12.40 -11.20 1.65
C ILE A 142 13.01 -11.08 3.06
N ASN A 143 14.00 -11.91 3.39
CA ASN A 143 14.68 -11.86 4.69
C ASN A 143 15.81 -10.81 4.74
N GLY A 144 16.18 -10.23 3.60
CA GLY A 144 17.17 -9.15 3.55
C GLY A 144 16.61 -7.76 3.90
N MET A 145 15.28 -7.63 4.05
CA MET A 145 14.62 -6.39 4.48
C MET A 145 15.00 -5.15 3.64
N HIS A 146 14.97 -5.28 2.32
CA HIS A 146 15.48 -4.30 1.36
C HIS A 146 14.63 -3.03 1.15
N VAL A 147 13.45 -2.95 1.79
CA VAL A 147 12.51 -1.82 1.69
C VAL A 147 12.87 -0.71 2.66
#